data_AF-A0A177LB81-F1
#
_entry.id   AF-A0A177LB81-F1
#
_cell.length_a   1.000
_cell.length_b   1.000
_cell.length_c   1.000
_cell.angle_alpha   90.00
_cell.angle_beta   90.00
_cell.angle_gamma   90.00
#
_symmetry.space_group_name_H-M   'P 1'
#
loop_
_entity.id
_entity.type
_entity.pdbx_description
1 polymer ?
#
loop_
_entity_poly.entity_id
_entity_poly.type
_entity_poly.pdbx_seq_one_letter_code
_entity_poly.pdbx_strand_id
1 'polypeptide(L)'
;MKALKILLSVGITVIALGWGVYYYGTKIASDKVMDQVAAQLKNSGEIEKIKQQINNDPELQKFVAEGANADNSTLPFETKEEATRELVKKFKVSELQEIQSSVQGGLTAEKKQELLNTLESKLTEEEILALKVLAYKELNK
;
A
#
# COMPACT_ATOMS: atom_id res chain seq x y z
N MET A 1 -6.55 -9.34 31.51
CA MET A 1 -5.13 -9.67 31.18
C MET A 1 -4.91 -10.07 29.70
N LYS A 2 -5.58 -9.41 28.75
CA LYS A 2 -5.37 -9.63 27.29
C LYS A 2 -4.64 -8.44 26.64
N ALA A 3 -4.95 -7.22 27.07
CA ALA A 3 -4.30 -5.99 26.59
C ALA A 3 -2.79 -5.93 26.88
N LEU A 4 -2.34 -6.43 28.04
CA LEU A 4 -0.91 -6.43 28.39
C LEU A 4 -0.08 -7.39 27.52
N LYS A 5 -0.68 -8.50 27.06
CA LYS A 5 -0.01 -9.45 26.14
C LYS A 5 0.09 -8.89 24.72
N ILE A 6 -0.91 -8.13 24.28
CA ILE A 6 -0.91 -7.47 22.96
C ILE A 6 0.13 -6.34 22.92
N LEU A 7 0.19 -5.50 23.96
CA LEU A 7 1.20 -4.43 24.05
C LEU A 7 2.64 -4.96 24.14
N LEU A 8 2.87 -6.06 24.85
CA LEU A 8 4.18 -6.73 24.88
C LEU A 8 4.56 -7.34 23.51
N SER A 9 3.60 -7.91 22.77
CA SER A 9 3.87 -8.47 21.44
C SER A 9 4.21 -7.40 20.40
N VAL A 10 3.48 -6.28 20.39
CA VAL A 10 3.72 -5.16 19.46
C VAL A 10 5.04 -4.45 19.80
N GLY A 11 5.35 -4.29 21.09
CA GLY A 11 6.63 -3.70 21.52
C GLY A 11 7.85 -4.53 21.11
N ILE A 12 7.78 -5.87 21.19
CA ILE A 12 8.88 -6.76 20.79
C ILE A 12 9.11 -6.73 19.26
N THR A 13 8.06 -6.62 18.46
CA THR A 13 8.17 -6.48 16.99
C THR A 13 8.84 -5.17 16.59
N VAL A 14 8.50 -4.05 17.25
CA VAL A 14 9.11 -2.74 16.94
C VAL A 14 10.59 -2.69 17.34
N ILE A 15 10.96 -3.33 18.46
CA ILE A 15 12.37 -3.42 18.90
C ILE A 15 13.19 -4.33 17.95
N ALA A 16 12.61 -5.44 17.46
CA ALA A 16 13.28 -6.31 16.50
C ALA A 16 13.48 -5.65 15.12
N LEU A 17 12.50 -4.88 14.65
CA LEU A 17 12.60 -4.11 13.40
C LEU A 17 13.62 -2.98 13.50
N GLY A 18 13.66 -2.26 14.63
CA GLY A 18 14.65 -1.21 14.86
C GLY A 18 16.10 -1.72 14.88
N TRP A 19 16.34 -2.92 15.42
CA TRP A 19 17.68 -3.53 15.45
C TRP A 19 18.10 -4.07 14.07
N GLY A 20 17.16 -4.63 13.30
CA GLY A 20 17.44 -5.17 11.96
C GLY A 20 17.89 -4.12 10.94
N VAL A 21 17.33 -2.92 11.02
CA VAL A 21 17.69 -1.79 10.14
C VAL A 21 19.09 -1.24 10.47
N TYR A 22 19.48 -1.21 11.74
CA TYR A 22 20.75 -0.62 12.18
C TYR A 22 21.98 -1.48 11.83
N TYR A 23 21.83 -2.82 11.71
CA TYR A 23 22.97 -3.73 11.48
C TYR A 23 23.06 -4.29 10.06
N TYR A 24 21.96 -4.37 9.31
CA TYR A 24 21.91 -5.02 7.98
C TYR A 24 21.59 -4.07 6.81
N GLY A 25 21.57 -2.76 7.05
CA GLY A 25 21.08 -1.74 6.13
C GLY A 25 21.82 -1.55 4.79
N THR A 26 22.84 -2.35 4.45
CA THR A 26 23.66 -2.05 3.25
C THR A 26 23.88 -3.18 2.26
N LYS A 27 23.39 -4.42 2.43
CA LYS A 27 23.70 -5.46 1.43
C LYS A 27 22.85 -6.72 1.34
N ILE A 28 21.53 -6.65 1.50
CA ILE A 28 20.66 -7.83 1.31
C ILE A 28 19.76 -7.64 0.09
N ALA A 29 19.87 -8.59 -0.84
CA ALA A 29 19.23 -8.64 -2.15
C ALA A 29 17.72 -8.36 -2.09
N SER A 30 17.27 -7.46 -2.96
CA SER A 30 15.90 -6.93 -3.05
C SER A 30 14.81 -7.99 -3.13
N ASP A 31 15.09 -9.17 -3.69
CA ASP A 31 14.09 -10.22 -3.92
C ASP A 31 13.49 -10.78 -2.61
N LYS A 32 14.32 -11.06 -1.59
CA LYS A 32 13.82 -11.59 -0.31
C LYS A 32 13.05 -10.54 0.52
N VAL A 33 13.46 -9.28 0.42
CA VAL A 33 12.77 -8.17 1.07
C VAL A 33 11.39 -8.00 0.44
N MET A 34 11.29 -8.14 -0.87
CA MET A 34 10.03 -8.01 -1.59
C MET A 34 9.03 -9.11 -1.26
N ASP A 35 9.50 -10.36 -1.15
CA ASP A 35 8.66 -11.48 -0.72
C ASP A 35 8.17 -11.32 0.72
N GLN A 36 9.00 -10.77 1.63
CA GLN A 36 8.58 -10.50 3.01
C GLN A 36 7.59 -9.34 3.12
N VAL A 37 7.77 -8.27 2.34
CA VAL A 37 6.83 -7.13 2.30
C VAL A 37 5.48 -7.58 1.73
N ALA A 38 5.48 -8.33 0.63
CA ALA A 38 4.26 -8.90 0.04
C ALA A 38 3.56 -9.87 1.00
N ALA A 39 4.31 -10.73 1.71
CA ALA A 39 3.76 -11.66 2.69
C ALA A 39 3.21 -10.97 3.95
N GLN A 40 3.80 -9.84 4.37
CA GLN A 40 3.31 -9.03 5.49
C GLN A 40 2.04 -8.26 5.10
N LEU A 41 2.00 -7.61 3.94
CA LEU A 41 0.79 -6.93 3.41
C LEU A 41 -0.39 -7.89 3.27
N LYS A 42 -0.14 -9.14 2.90
CA LYS A 42 -1.17 -10.18 2.76
C LYS A 42 -1.69 -10.71 4.10
N ASN A 43 -0.91 -10.63 5.19
CA ASN A 43 -1.28 -11.15 6.51
C ASN A 43 -1.67 -10.07 7.54
N SER A 44 -1.48 -8.79 7.24
CA SER A 44 -1.62 -7.67 8.19
C SER A 44 -3.05 -7.12 8.32
N GLY A 45 -4.00 -7.57 7.48
CA GLY A 45 -5.35 -6.99 7.39
C GLY A 45 -5.36 -5.56 6.83
N GLU A 46 -4.27 -5.15 6.17
CA GLU A 46 -4.17 -3.82 5.57
C GLU A 46 -5.08 -3.65 4.36
N ILE A 47 -5.30 -4.73 3.59
CA ILE A 47 -6.29 -4.72 2.50
C ILE A 47 -7.68 -4.43 3.05
N GLU A 48 -8.11 -5.08 4.15
CA GLU A 48 -9.39 -4.77 4.79
C GLU A 48 -9.50 -3.32 5.24
N LYS A 49 -8.42 -2.72 5.77
CA LYS A 49 -8.41 -1.31 6.16
C LYS A 49 -8.54 -0.38 4.94
N ILE A 50 -7.83 -0.69 3.85
CA ILE A 50 -7.95 0.05 2.59
C ILE A 50 -9.39 -0.06 2.06
N LYS A 51 -9.96 -1.27 2.03
CA LYS A 51 -11.36 -1.48 1.64
C LYS A 51 -12.32 -0.66 2.50
N GLN A 52 -12.12 -0.65 3.82
CA GLN A 52 -12.93 0.15 4.75
C GLN A 52 -12.80 1.65 4.49
N GLN A 53 -11.60 2.17 4.23
CA GLN A 53 -11.40 3.58 3.94
C GLN A 53 -12.05 4.00 2.63
N ILE A 54 -11.90 3.19 1.58
CA ILE A 54 -12.57 3.47 0.30
C ILE A 54 -14.09 3.42 0.50
N ASN A 55 -14.63 2.43 1.21
CA ASN A 55 -16.08 2.30 1.41
C ASN A 55 -16.68 3.42 2.27
N ASN A 56 -15.90 4.00 3.18
CA ASN A 56 -16.36 5.07 4.07
C ASN A 56 -16.16 6.47 3.48
N ASP A 57 -15.51 6.60 2.31
CA ASP A 57 -15.25 7.88 1.64
C ASP A 57 -15.87 7.88 0.23
N PRO A 58 -16.98 8.62 0.01
CA PRO A 58 -17.67 8.66 -1.28
C PRO A 58 -16.81 9.15 -2.45
N GLU A 59 -15.79 9.98 -2.21
CA GLU A 59 -14.91 10.43 -3.29
C GLU A 59 -13.89 9.34 -3.64
N LEU A 60 -13.38 8.59 -2.66
CA LEU A 60 -12.53 7.43 -2.94
C LEU A 60 -13.31 6.33 -3.68
N GLN A 61 -14.58 6.11 -3.34
CA GLN A 61 -15.43 5.20 -4.11
C GLN A 61 -15.56 5.64 -5.58
N LYS A 62 -15.80 6.93 -5.83
CA LYS A 62 -15.88 7.46 -7.20
C LYS A 62 -14.56 7.30 -7.93
N PHE A 63 -13.45 7.66 -7.29
CA PHE A 63 -12.12 7.56 -7.86
C PHE A 63 -11.77 6.12 -8.27
N VAL A 64 -12.14 5.14 -7.44
CA VAL A 64 -11.92 3.71 -7.75
C VAL A 64 -12.93 3.18 -8.77
N ALA A 65 -14.17 3.65 -8.75
CA ALA A 65 -15.21 3.25 -9.71
C ALA A 65 -14.87 3.63 -11.15
N GLU A 66 -14.03 4.64 -11.38
CA GLU A 66 -13.48 4.94 -12.71
C GLU A 66 -12.74 3.74 -13.31
N GLY A 67 -12.11 2.90 -12.48
CA GLY A 67 -11.46 1.67 -12.90
C GLY A 67 -12.43 0.60 -13.44
N ALA A 68 -13.74 0.71 -13.20
CA ALA A 68 -14.71 -0.25 -13.72
C ALA A 68 -14.87 -0.15 -15.25
N ASN A 69 -14.64 1.03 -15.82
CA ASN A 69 -14.86 1.34 -17.24
C ASN A 69 -13.57 1.31 -18.06
N ALA A 70 -12.42 1.03 -17.44
CA ALA A 70 -11.15 1.01 -18.14
C ALA A 70 -11.02 -0.24 -19.03
N ASP A 71 -10.42 -0.06 -20.21
CA ASP A 71 -10.02 -1.19 -21.06
C ASP A 71 -8.80 -1.87 -20.41
N ASN A 72 -8.97 -3.12 -19.99
CA ASN A 72 -7.91 -3.87 -19.33
C ASN A 72 -6.73 -4.18 -20.26
N SER A 73 -6.98 -4.30 -21.57
CA SER A 73 -5.97 -4.78 -22.54
C SER A 73 -4.88 -3.76 -22.87
N THR A 74 -5.04 -2.51 -22.42
CA THR A 74 -4.07 -1.42 -22.67
C THR A 74 -3.37 -0.96 -21.39
N LEU A 75 -3.59 -1.63 -20.26
CA LEU A 75 -3.03 -1.20 -18.98
C LEU A 75 -1.56 -1.62 -18.84
N PRO A 76 -0.71 -0.78 -18.20
CA PRO A 76 0.71 -1.07 -17.98
C PRO A 76 0.95 -2.26 -17.03
N PHE A 77 -0.05 -2.66 -16.25
CA PHE A 77 -0.04 -3.86 -15.43
C PHE A 77 -1.48 -4.29 -15.10
N GLU A 78 -1.67 -5.58 -14.86
CA GLU A 78 -3.00 -6.16 -14.61
C GLU A 78 -3.08 -6.94 -13.29
N THR A 79 -1.95 -7.18 -12.63
CA THR A 79 -1.85 -7.96 -11.40
C THR A 79 -1.28 -7.14 -10.23
N LYS A 80 -1.54 -7.58 -9.00
CA LYS A 80 -1.04 -6.92 -7.79
C LYS A 80 0.48 -7.02 -7.70
N GLU A 81 1.04 -8.13 -8.14
CA GLU A 81 2.47 -8.42 -8.13
C GLU A 81 3.22 -7.48 -9.09
N GLU A 82 2.68 -7.25 -10.28
CA GLU A 82 3.23 -6.28 -11.25
C GLU A 82 3.11 -4.85 -10.72
N ALA A 83 1.95 -4.46 -10.19
CA ALA A 83 1.76 -3.15 -9.58
C ALA A 83 2.75 -2.91 -8.42
N THR A 84 2.94 -3.90 -7.55
CA THR A 84 3.91 -3.82 -6.44
C THR A 84 5.33 -3.61 -6.97
N ARG A 85 5.72 -4.37 -8.00
CA ARG A 85 7.04 -4.24 -8.64
C ARG A 85 7.22 -2.84 -9.25
N GLU A 86 6.20 -2.29 -9.88
CA GLU A 86 6.28 -0.97 -10.51
C GLU A 86 6.34 0.16 -9.48
N LEU A 87 5.52 0.09 -8.43
CA LEU A 87 5.55 1.04 -7.31
C LEU A 87 6.93 1.05 -6.63
N VAL A 88 7.54 -0.10 -6.37
CA VAL A 88 8.86 -0.18 -5.73
C VAL A 88 9.97 0.43 -6.59
N LYS A 89 9.86 0.39 -7.92
CA LYS A 89 10.85 1.02 -8.81
C LYS A 89 10.75 2.55 -8.77
N LYS A 90 9.54 3.09 -8.64
CA LYS A 90 9.24 4.51 -8.79
C LYS A 90 9.23 5.28 -7.48
N PHE A 91 8.98 4.58 -6.38
CA PHE A 91 8.88 5.15 -5.04
C PHE A 91 10.05 4.69 -4.16
N LYS A 92 10.50 5.58 -3.30
CA LYS A 92 11.44 5.27 -2.22
C LYS A 92 10.72 4.46 -1.15
N VAL A 93 11.47 3.63 -0.45
CA VAL A 93 10.96 2.85 0.69
C VAL A 93 10.28 3.75 1.74
N SER A 94 10.84 4.94 2.01
CA SER A 94 10.24 5.91 2.93
C SER A 94 8.91 6.46 2.45
N GLU A 95 8.77 6.74 1.14
CA GLU A 95 7.52 7.23 0.54
C GLU A 95 6.44 6.13 0.63
N LEU A 96 6.78 4.86 0.36
CA LEU A 96 5.85 3.73 0.51
C LEU A 96 5.42 3.52 1.97
N GLN A 97 6.33 3.69 2.93
CA GLN A 97 6.03 3.60 4.36
C GLN A 97 5.10 4.72 4.84
N GLU A 98 5.26 5.91 4.29
CA GLU A 98 4.40 7.07 4.60
C GLU A 98 2.97 6.88 4.06
N ILE A 99 2.85 6.35 2.84
CA ILE A 99 1.56 5.96 2.25
C ILE A 99 0.87 4.91 3.15
N GLN A 100 1.60 3.85 3.52
CA GLN A 100 1.09 2.79 4.39
C GLN A 100 0.63 3.35 5.74
N SER A 101 1.44 4.21 6.36
CA SER A 101 1.14 4.82 7.66
C SER A 101 -0.08 5.75 7.60
N SER A 102 -0.26 6.48 6.50
CA SER A 102 -1.41 7.35 6.26
C SER A 102 -2.70 6.54 6.16
N VAL A 103 -2.67 5.42 5.45
CA VAL A 103 -3.80 4.48 5.38
C VAL A 103 -4.09 3.87 6.75
N GLN A 104 -3.08 3.41 7.48
CA GLN A 104 -3.31 2.81 8.80
C GLN A 104 -3.84 3.80 9.84
N GLY A 105 -3.40 5.06 9.78
CA GLY A 105 -3.77 6.11 10.71
C GLY A 105 -5.06 6.87 10.38
N GLY A 106 -5.67 6.60 9.21
CA GLY A 106 -6.80 7.38 8.70
C GLY A 106 -6.39 8.38 7.62
N LEU A 107 -7.02 8.31 6.45
CA LEU A 107 -6.89 9.34 5.42
C LEU A 107 -7.71 10.58 5.80
N THR A 108 -7.04 11.60 6.36
CA THR A 108 -7.62 12.95 6.45
C THR A 108 -7.62 13.59 5.06
N ALA A 109 -8.40 14.66 4.86
CA ALA A 109 -8.46 15.37 3.57
C ALA A 109 -7.06 15.85 3.11
N GLU A 110 -6.23 16.33 4.05
CA GLU A 110 -4.86 16.78 3.78
C GLU A 110 -3.97 15.62 3.31
N LYS A 111 -3.97 14.50 4.05
CA LYS A 111 -3.20 13.29 3.69
C LYS A 111 -3.67 12.66 2.39
N LYS A 112 -4.97 12.73 2.12
CA LYS A 112 -5.56 12.28 0.85
C LYS A 112 -5.02 13.08 -0.31
N GLN A 113 -4.99 14.40 -0.20
CA GLN A 113 -4.46 15.26 -1.26
C GLN A 113 -2.96 15.05 -1.44
N GLU A 114 -2.20 14.93 -0.36
CA GLU A 114 -0.76 14.63 -0.41
C GLU A 114 -0.48 13.29 -1.08
N LEU A 115 -1.26 12.25 -0.75
CA LEU A 115 -1.19 10.95 -1.39
C LEU A 115 -1.46 11.06 -2.90
N LEU A 116 -2.54 11.73 -3.29
CA LEU A 116 -2.90 11.91 -4.71
C LEU A 116 -1.80 12.65 -5.47
N ASN A 117 -1.31 13.77 -4.93
CA ASN A 117 -0.21 14.52 -5.53
C ASN A 117 1.04 13.66 -5.70
N THR A 118 1.36 12.84 -4.70
CA THR A 118 2.52 11.95 -4.75
C THR A 118 2.34 10.90 -5.85
N LEU A 119 1.16 10.28 -5.94
CA LEU A 119 0.85 9.32 -6.99
C LEU A 119 0.93 9.97 -8.39
N GLU A 120 0.29 11.12 -8.59
CA GLU A 120 0.30 11.87 -9.86
C GLU A 120 1.70 12.35 -10.27
N SER A 121 2.58 12.65 -9.30
CA SER A 121 3.96 13.07 -9.60
C SER A 121 4.88 11.94 -10.05
N LYS A 122 4.54 10.68 -9.75
CA LYS A 122 5.40 9.51 -9.96
C LYS A 122 4.86 8.54 -11.00
N LEU A 123 3.55 8.50 -11.15
CA LEU A 123 2.83 7.56 -12.00
C LEU A 123 2.23 8.28 -13.20
N THR A 124 2.16 7.57 -14.32
CA THR A 124 1.41 8.04 -15.49
C THR A 124 -0.10 7.88 -15.26
N GLU A 125 -0.90 8.56 -16.08
CA GLU A 125 -2.37 8.41 -16.05
C GLU A 125 -2.79 6.95 -16.25
N GLU A 126 -2.12 6.23 -17.14
CA GLU A 126 -2.37 4.81 -17.42
C GLU A 126 -2.03 3.91 -16.21
N GLU A 127 -0.95 4.22 -15.49
CA GLU A 127 -0.55 3.49 -14.28
C GLU A 127 -1.53 3.76 -13.13
N ILE A 128 -1.98 5.00 -12.97
CA ILE A 128 -3.02 5.35 -12.00
C ILE A 128 -4.33 4.64 -12.35
N LEU A 129 -4.70 4.58 -13.63
CA LEU A 129 -5.88 3.86 -14.09
C LEU A 129 -5.77 2.36 -13.78
N ALA A 130 -4.60 1.77 -14.00
CA ALA A 130 -4.34 0.37 -13.67
C ALA A 130 -4.47 0.08 -12.17
N LEU A 131 -4.01 1.00 -11.30
CA LEU A 131 -4.24 0.88 -9.85
C LEU A 131 -5.72 0.98 -9.48
N LYS A 132 -6.48 1.89 -10.10
CA LYS A 132 -7.94 2.01 -9.90
C LYS A 132 -8.66 0.73 -10.28
N VAL A 133 -8.31 0.13 -11.41
CA VAL A 133 -8.85 -1.16 -11.88
C VAL A 133 -8.59 -2.27 -10.88
N LEU A 134 -7.35 -2.39 -10.39
CA LEU A 134 -6.98 -3.38 -9.39
C LEU A 134 -7.74 -3.18 -8.08
N ALA A 135 -7.84 -1.94 -7.60
CA ALA A 135 -8.60 -1.59 -6.40
C ALA A 135 -10.09 -1.91 -6.57
N TYR A 136 -10.68 -1.60 -7.73
CA TYR A 136 -12.07 -1.90 -8.04
C TYR A 136 -12.33 -3.40 -8.03
N LYS A 137 -11.49 -4.19 -8.70
CA LYS A 137 -11.57 -5.66 -8.70
C LYS A 137 -11.46 -6.21 -7.29
N GLU A 138 -10.62 -5.63 -6.44
CA GLU A 138 -10.45 -6.10 -5.07
C GLU A 138 -11.64 -5.76 -4.17
N LEU A 139 -12.26 -4.58 -4.33
CA LEU A 139 -13.45 -4.19 -3.56
C LEU A 139 -14.68 -5.04 -3.89
N ASN A 140 -14.79 -5.50 -5.13
CA ASN A 140 -15.92 -6.29 -5.63
C ASN A 140 -15.65 -7.81 -5.60
N LYS A 141 -14.52 -8.24 -5.04
CA LYS A 141 -14.22 -9.64 -4.67
C LYS A 141 -14.56 -9.88 -3.21
#